data_AF-A0A0F7FVA6-F1
#
_entry.id   AF-A0A0F7FVA6-F1
#
_cell.length_a   1.000
_cell.length_b   1.000
_cell.length_c   1.000
_cell.angle_alpha   90.00
_cell.angle_beta   90.00
_cell.angle_gamma   90.00
#
_symmetry.space_group_name_H-M   'P 1'
#
loop_
_entity.id
_entity.type
_entity.pdbx_description
1 polymer ?
#
loop_
_entity_poly.entity_id
_entity_poly.type
_entity_poly.pdbx_seq_one_letter_code
_entity_poly.pdbx_strand_id
1 'polypeptide(L)'
;MYAVPPADDQLTQALRLLPRAPHGRAAVTRHALPYIVPAWHRLADDGRTVLLRIAAGALEGGRLIDGTVVAYETNSRDAGESLHPWGVQVIGTARALVPSPGERGAFPPHPAAPHYLRLTPTLATVRR
;
A
#
# COMPACT_ATOMS: atom_id res chain seq x y z
N MET A 1 -25.74 -13.83 1.93
CA MET A 1 -25.29 -12.97 3.05
C MET A 1 -23.85 -13.37 3.34
N TYR A 2 -22.85 -12.60 2.88
CA TYR A 2 -21.46 -12.93 3.15
C TYR A 2 -21.12 -12.47 4.57
N ALA A 3 -20.76 -13.40 5.45
CA ALA A 3 -20.18 -13.05 6.74
C ALA A 3 -18.88 -12.30 6.49
N VAL A 4 -18.71 -11.11 7.08
CA VAL A 4 -17.45 -10.38 7.07
C VAL A 4 -16.56 -11.07 8.10
N PRO A 5 -15.46 -11.76 7.72
CA PRO A 5 -14.56 -12.35 8.70
C PRO A 5 -14.02 -11.28 9.66
N PRO A 6 -13.66 -11.65 10.91
CA PRO A 6 -13.10 -10.72 11.88
C PRO A 6 -11.94 -9.90 11.28
N ALA A 7 -11.83 -8.63 11.67
CA ALA A 7 -10.87 -7.69 11.08
C ALA A 7 -9.41 -8.18 11.11
N ASP A 8 -9.00 -8.87 12.19
CA ASP A 8 -7.64 -9.43 12.32
C ASP A 8 -7.37 -10.57 11.31
N ASP A 9 -8.40 -11.36 11.00
CA ASP A 9 -8.31 -12.45 10.05
C ASP A 9 -8.20 -11.90 8.61
N GLN A 10 -8.95 -10.84 8.32
CA GLN A 10 -8.85 -10.11 7.05
C GLN A 10 -7.52 -9.41 6.89
N LEU A 11 -7.00 -8.75 7.93
CA LEU A 11 -5.72 -8.06 7.86
C LEU A 11 -4.58 -9.06 7.63
N THR A 12 -4.55 -10.16 8.39
CA THR A 12 -3.55 -11.20 8.20
C THR A 12 -3.62 -11.78 6.78
N GLN A 13 -4.83 -12.05 6.26
CA GLN A 13 -4.99 -12.54 4.89
C GLN A 13 -4.59 -11.51 3.83
N ALA A 14 -4.92 -10.24 4.03
CA ALA A 14 -4.53 -9.17 3.11
C ALA A 14 -3.01 -9.05 3.03
N LEU A 15 -2.31 -9.05 4.17
CA LEU A 15 -0.85 -8.97 4.23
C LEU A 15 -0.15 -10.20 3.63
N ARG A 16 -0.79 -11.39 3.66
CA ARG A 16 -0.30 -12.58 2.93
C ARG A 16 -0.45 -12.46 1.41
N LEU A 17 -1.51 -11.82 0.93
CA LEU A 17 -1.79 -11.67 -0.50
C LEU A 17 -1.09 -10.47 -1.13
N LEU A 18 -0.90 -9.40 -0.38
CA LEU A 18 -0.29 -8.15 -0.83
C LEU A 18 1.01 -8.38 -1.64
N PRO A 19 1.97 -9.23 -1.20
CA PRO A 19 3.23 -9.43 -1.90
C PRO A 19 3.12 -10.12 -3.27
N ARG A 20 1.95 -10.66 -3.64
CA ARG A 20 1.73 -11.32 -4.94
C ARG A 20 1.68 -10.33 -6.09
N ALA A 21 1.26 -9.09 -5.83
CA ALA A 21 1.38 -8.00 -6.79
C ALA A 21 2.61 -7.15 -6.43
N PRO A 22 3.32 -6.57 -7.41
CA PRO A 22 4.45 -5.69 -7.13
C PRO A 22 4.04 -4.22 -6.90
N HIS A 23 2.82 -3.85 -7.30
CA HIS A 23 2.30 -2.49 -7.20
C HIS A 23 0.78 -2.48 -7.07
N GLY A 24 0.23 -1.27 -6.91
CA GLY A 24 -1.18 -1.02 -6.68
C GLY A 24 -1.45 0.48 -6.63
N ARG A 25 -2.49 0.90 -5.92
CA ARG A 25 -2.98 2.28 -5.88
C ARG A 25 -3.19 2.73 -4.44
N ALA A 26 -2.67 3.90 -4.10
CA ALA A 26 -2.92 4.56 -2.83
C ALA A 26 -3.98 5.66 -3.04
N ALA A 27 -5.10 5.56 -2.33
CA ALA A 27 -6.01 6.67 -2.13
C ALA A 27 -5.52 7.48 -0.92
N VAL A 28 -5.14 8.72 -1.18
CA VAL A 28 -4.67 9.69 -0.18
C VAL A 28 -5.59 10.90 -0.18
N THR A 29 -5.54 11.70 0.89
CA THR A 29 -6.37 12.90 1.00
C THR A 29 -5.56 14.14 1.32
N ARG A 30 -5.90 15.28 0.73
CA ARG A 30 -5.37 16.61 1.06
C ARG A 30 -6.55 17.56 1.26
N HIS A 31 -6.68 18.17 2.45
CA HIS A 31 -7.83 19.03 2.76
C HIS A 31 -9.18 18.38 2.39
N ALA A 32 -9.34 17.09 2.71
CA ALA A 32 -10.48 16.25 2.34
C ALA A 32 -10.65 15.96 0.82
N LEU A 33 -9.80 16.46 -0.06
CA LEU A 33 -9.80 16.11 -1.48
C LEU A 33 -9.09 14.75 -1.68
N PRO A 34 -9.74 13.74 -2.30
CA PRO A 34 -9.14 12.45 -2.56
C PRO A 34 -8.28 12.46 -3.83
N TYR A 35 -7.13 11.80 -3.77
CA TYR A 35 -6.25 11.54 -4.91
C TYR A 35 -5.93 10.06 -4.95
N ILE A 36 -5.92 9.47 -6.15
CA ILE A 36 -5.49 8.09 -6.36
C ILE A 36 -4.15 8.14 -7.09
N VAL A 37 -3.12 7.58 -6.47
CA VAL A 37 -1.77 7.57 -7.03
C VAL A 37 -1.25 6.13 -7.16
N PRO A 38 -0.55 5.79 -8.26
CA PRO A 38 0.16 4.52 -8.34
C PRO A 38 1.22 4.44 -7.25
N ALA A 39 1.32 3.28 -6.59
CA ALA A 39 2.36 3.03 -5.61
C ALA A 39 2.88 1.60 -5.72
N TRP A 40 4.19 1.47 -5.58
CA TRP A 40 4.85 0.20 -5.33
C TRP A 40 4.79 -0.11 -3.85
N HIS A 41 4.77 -1.38 -3.48
CA HIS A 41 4.79 -1.77 -2.07
C HIS A 41 5.80 -2.88 -1.79
N ARG A 42 6.20 -2.95 -0.52
CA ARG A 42 6.92 -4.06 0.08
C ARG A 42 6.35 -4.28 1.47
N LEU A 43 6.21 -5.55 1.87
CA LEU A 43 5.99 -5.87 3.28
C LEU A 43 7.32 -5.72 4.02
N ALA A 44 7.32 -5.04 5.15
CA ALA A 44 8.49 -4.92 6.00
C ALA A 44 8.78 -6.24 6.73
N ASP A 45 9.96 -6.35 7.33
CA ASP A 45 10.42 -7.56 8.01
C ASP A 45 9.56 -7.93 9.24
N ASP A 46 8.82 -6.96 9.80
CA ASP A 46 7.87 -7.20 10.90
C ASP A 46 6.59 -7.93 10.45
N GLY A 47 6.39 -8.13 9.14
CA GLY A 47 5.24 -8.79 8.54
C GLY A 47 3.91 -8.04 8.71
N ARG A 48 3.92 -6.81 9.23
CA ARG A 48 2.71 -6.03 9.56
C ARG A 48 2.70 -4.66 8.92
N THR A 49 3.88 -4.09 8.69
CA THR A 49 4.05 -2.76 8.13
C THR A 49 4.21 -2.85 6.61
N VAL A 50 3.51 -1.98 5.89
CA VAL A 50 3.63 -1.87 4.43
C VAL A 50 4.48 -0.65 4.10
N LEU A 51 5.59 -0.87 3.40
CA LEU A 51 6.40 0.20 2.85
C LEU A 51 5.82 0.55 1.48
N LEU A 52 5.46 1.81 1.27
CA LEU A 52 4.98 2.30 -0.02
C LEU A 52 6.04 3.19 -0.66
N ARG A 53 6.11 3.14 -1.99
CA ARG A 53 6.88 4.07 -2.80
C ARG A 53 6.00 4.69 -3.88
N ILE A 54 5.97 6.01 -3.89
CA ILE A 54 5.22 6.82 -4.85
C ILE A 54 6.18 7.77 -5.58
N ALA A 55 5.84 8.17 -6.80
CA ALA A 55 6.62 9.16 -7.54
C ALA A 55 6.52 10.54 -6.86
N ALA A 56 7.58 11.35 -6.83
CA ALA A 56 7.54 12.68 -6.21
C ALA A 56 6.52 13.63 -6.84
N GLY A 57 6.25 13.51 -8.14
CA GLY A 57 5.22 14.32 -8.80
C GLY A 57 3.78 13.88 -8.49
N ALA A 58 3.61 12.73 -7.83
CA ALA A 58 2.28 12.23 -7.51
C ALA A 58 1.65 13.00 -6.34
N LEU A 59 2.46 13.60 -5.45
CA LEU A 59 1.99 14.33 -4.27
C LEU A 59 2.87 15.54 -3.97
N GLU A 60 2.26 16.71 -3.82
CA GLU A 60 2.98 17.93 -3.49
C GLU A 60 3.67 17.85 -2.11
N GLY A 61 5.00 17.75 -2.12
CA GLY A 61 5.86 18.03 -0.97
C GLY A 61 5.95 16.96 0.12
N GLY A 62 5.36 15.76 -0.05
CA GLY A 62 5.44 14.62 0.89
C GLY A 62 4.85 14.85 2.30
N ARG A 63 4.76 16.09 2.78
CA ARG A 63 4.19 16.50 4.06
C ARG A 63 2.70 16.17 4.17
N LEU A 64 1.99 16.21 3.05
CA LEU A 64 0.53 16.03 3.00
C LEU A 64 0.07 14.62 3.39
N ILE A 65 0.98 13.65 3.38
CA ILE A 65 0.70 12.25 3.68
C ILE A 65 1.35 11.77 4.96
N ASP A 66 2.11 12.63 5.65
CA ASP A 66 2.72 12.28 6.91
C ASP A 66 1.68 12.38 8.04
N GLY A 67 1.35 11.24 8.64
CA GLY A 67 0.34 11.11 9.68
C GLY A 67 -1.10 11.04 9.18
N THR A 68 -1.35 10.92 7.87
CA THR A 68 -2.71 10.83 7.32
C THR A 68 -3.16 9.38 7.10
N VAL A 69 -4.47 9.20 6.99
CA VAL A 69 -5.06 7.90 6.64
C VAL A 69 -4.90 7.67 5.14
N VAL A 70 -4.38 6.51 4.79
CA VAL A 70 -4.22 6.06 3.41
C VAL A 70 -4.94 4.73 3.25
N ALA A 71 -5.72 4.60 2.17
CA ALA A 71 -6.21 3.31 1.71
C ALA A 71 -5.31 2.85 0.57
N TYR A 72 -4.75 1.66 0.67
CA TYR A 72 -3.94 1.05 -0.37
C TYR A 72 -4.63 -0.19 -0.91
N GLU A 73 -4.71 -0.31 -2.23
CA GLU A 73 -5.34 -1.45 -2.92
C GLU A 73 -4.41 -2.06 -3.95
N THR A 74 -4.48 -3.38 -4.07
CA THR A 74 -3.94 -4.13 -5.21
C THR A 74 -4.77 -5.39 -5.44
N ASN A 75 -4.61 -6.01 -6.61
CA ASN A 75 -5.41 -7.14 -7.03
C ASN A 75 -4.67 -8.07 -7.99
N SER A 76 -5.33 -9.18 -8.33
CA SER A 76 -4.78 -10.22 -9.20
C SER A 76 -4.32 -9.69 -10.57
N ARG A 77 -4.98 -8.66 -11.13
CA ARG A 77 -4.56 -8.08 -12.41
C ARG A 77 -3.26 -7.30 -12.28
N ASP A 78 -3.06 -6.58 -11.18
CA ASP A 78 -1.80 -5.91 -10.89
C ASP A 78 -0.66 -6.94 -10.68
N ALA A 79 -0.99 -8.19 -10.33
CA ALA A 79 -0.08 -9.35 -10.27
C ALA A 79 0.08 -10.11 -11.61
N GLY A 80 -0.64 -9.74 -12.68
CA GLY A 80 -0.66 -10.51 -13.93
C GLY A 80 -1.43 -11.84 -13.87
N GLU A 81 -2.22 -12.05 -12.82
CA GLU A 81 -3.03 -13.26 -12.59
C GLU A 81 -4.48 -13.04 -13.09
N SER A 82 -4.91 -13.83 -14.08
CA SER A 82 -6.24 -13.72 -14.70
C SER A 82 -7.24 -14.80 -14.28
N LEU A 83 -6.77 -15.98 -13.85
CA LEU A 83 -7.62 -17.16 -13.60
C LEU A 83 -8.27 -17.17 -12.22
N HIS A 84 -7.65 -16.52 -11.24
CA HIS A 84 -8.07 -16.55 -9.83
C HIS A 84 -8.17 -15.12 -9.31
N PRO A 85 -9.30 -14.43 -9.53
CA PRO A 85 -9.45 -13.06 -9.11
C PRO A 85 -9.33 -12.96 -7.59
N TRP A 86 -8.60 -11.94 -7.16
CA TRP A 86 -8.53 -11.52 -5.77
C TRP A 86 -8.24 -10.03 -5.73
N GLY A 87 -8.55 -9.42 -4.60
CA GLY A 87 -8.13 -8.06 -4.32
C GLY A 87 -7.98 -7.85 -2.83
N VAL A 88 -7.07 -6.95 -2.47
CA VAL A 88 -6.83 -6.58 -1.09
C VAL A 88 -6.88 -5.07 -0.98
N GLN A 89 -7.56 -4.58 0.04
CA GLN A 89 -7.46 -3.22 0.49
C GLN A 89 -6.91 -3.25 1.91
N VAL A 90 -5.93 -2.40 2.20
CA VAL A 90 -5.46 -2.13 3.57
C VAL A 90 -5.60 -0.64 3.85
N ILE A 91 -6.05 -0.29 5.04
CA ILE A 91 -6.26 1.09 5.46
C ILE A 91 -5.50 1.27 6.77
N GLY A 92 -4.77 2.39 6.86
CA GLY A 92 -3.98 2.69 8.04
C GLY A 92 -3.38 4.08 7.98
N THR A 93 -2.59 4.40 8.99
CA THR A 93 -1.85 5.67 9.03
C THR A 93 -0.56 5.53 8.25
N ALA A 94 -0.33 6.42 7.30
CA ALA A 94 0.94 6.56 6.59
C ALA A 94 1.82 7.61 7.29
N ARG A 95 3.13 7.36 7.34
CA ARG A 95 4.13 8.33 7.80
C ARG A 95 5.28 8.39 6.82
N ALA A 96 5.89 9.57 6.68
CA ALA A 96 7.06 9.73 5.83
C ALA A 96 8.19 8.80 6.31
N LEU A 97 8.87 8.15 5.37
CA LEU A 97 9.95 7.22 5.64
C LEU A 97 11.22 7.67 4.92
N VAL A 98 12.35 7.66 5.63
CA VAL A 98 13.67 7.63 5.03
C VAL A 98 14.12 6.17 5.05
N PRO A 99 14.02 5.42 3.93
CA PRO A 99 14.36 4.00 3.93
C PRO A 99 15.87 3.79 4.13
N SER A 100 16.24 2.64 4.65
CA SER A 100 17.60 2.11 4.59
C SER A 100 18.01 1.80 3.14
N PRO A 101 19.31 1.64 2.85
CA PRO A 101 19.76 1.18 1.52
C PRO A 101 19.12 -0.15 1.09
N GLY A 102 18.92 -1.09 2.02
CA GLY A 102 18.28 -2.38 1.75
C GLY A 102 16.81 -2.24 1.38
N GLU A 103 16.05 -1.45 2.15
CA GLU A 103 14.64 -1.15 1.83
C GLU A 103 14.51 -0.43 0.48
N ARG A 104 15.43 0.49 0.15
CA ARG A 104 15.44 1.12 -1.18
C ARG A 104 15.70 0.12 -2.30
N GLY A 105 16.70 -0.75 -2.13
CA GLY A 105 17.08 -1.74 -3.13
C GLY A 105 16.02 -2.83 -3.36
N ALA A 106 15.11 -3.01 -2.40
CA ALA A 106 13.99 -3.93 -2.51
C ALA A 106 12.89 -3.44 -3.48
N PHE A 107 12.86 -2.15 -3.82
CA PHE A 107 11.97 -1.63 -4.85
C PHE A 107 12.70 -1.58 -6.21
N PRO A 108 12.02 -1.89 -7.32
CA PRO A 108 12.64 -1.79 -8.65
C PRO A 108 13.06 -0.35 -8.96
N PRO A 109 14.13 -0.09 -9.71
CA PRO A 109 14.66 1.26 -9.95
C PRO A 109 13.60 2.26 -10.44
N HIS A 110 13.72 3.54 -10.03
CA HIS A 110 12.81 4.60 -10.44
C HIS A 110 13.60 5.84 -10.88
N PRO A 111 13.26 6.48 -12.02
CA PRO A 111 14.07 7.55 -12.60
C PRO A 111 13.98 8.89 -11.84
N ALA A 112 12.83 9.17 -11.22
CA ALA A 112 12.65 10.37 -10.40
C ALA A 112 12.84 10.06 -8.90
N ALA A 113 13.25 11.06 -8.12
CA ALA A 113 13.28 10.98 -6.67
C ALA A 113 11.90 10.57 -6.14
N PRO A 114 11.75 9.41 -5.48
CA PRO A 114 10.46 8.95 -4.99
C PRO A 114 10.23 9.38 -3.53
N HIS A 115 8.97 9.43 -3.10
CA HIS A 115 8.63 9.46 -1.69
C HIS A 115 8.39 8.05 -1.18
N TYR A 116 8.87 7.78 0.03
CA TYR A 116 8.64 6.53 0.73
C TYR A 116 7.74 6.79 1.93
N LEU A 117 6.83 5.87 2.16
CA LEU A 117 5.91 5.91 3.29
C LEU A 117 5.96 4.60 4.05
N ARG A 118 5.84 4.71 5.36
CA ARG A 118 5.48 3.61 6.23
C ARG A 118 3.98 3.65 6.46
N LEU A 119 3.24 2.70 5.91
CA LEU A 119 1.84 2.48 6.21
C LEU A 119 1.72 1.43 7.31
N THR A 120 1.06 1.77 8.42
CA THR A 120 0.70 0.84 9.48
C THR A 120 -0.79 0.51 9.36
N PRO A 121 -1.16 -0.64 8.76
CA PRO A 121 -2.55 -1.02 8.56
C PRO A 121 -3.25 -1.31 9.88
N THR A 122 -4.49 -0.88 9.99
CA THR A 122 -5.39 -1.20 11.11
C THR A 122 -6.68 -1.87 10.63
N LEU A 123 -7.01 -1.72 9.35
CA LEU A 123 -8.16 -2.33 8.72
C LEU A 123 -7.73 -2.94 7.38
N ALA A 124 -8.38 -4.04 7.00
CA ALA A 124 -8.23 -4.59 5.66
C ALA A 124 -9.54 -5.17 5.15
N THR A 125 -9.60 -5.37 3.84
CA THR A 125 -10.64 -6.14 3.17
C THR A 125 -10.01 -7.03 2.11
N VAL A 126 -10.48 -8.27 2.02
CA VAL A 126 -10.08 -9.21 0.96
C VAL A 126 -11.30 -9.60 0.14
N ARG A 127 -11.21 -9.43 -1.18
CA ARG A 127 -12.21 -9.86 -2.17
C ARG A 127 -11.66 -11.05 -2.96
N ARG A 128 -12.53 -12.00 -3.30
CA ARG A 128 -12.26 -13.17 -4.14
C ARG A 128 -13.39 -13.32 -5.15
#